data_AF-A0A969KJ53-F1
#
_entry.id   AF-A0A969KJ53-F1
#
_cell.length_a   1.000
_cell.length_b   1.000
_cell.length_c   1.000
_cell.angle_alpha   90.00
_cell.angle_beta   90.00
_cell.angle_gamma   90.00
#
_symmetry.space_group_name_H-M   'P 1'
#
loop_
_entity.id
_entity.type
_entity.pdbx_description
1 polymer ?
#
loop_
_entity_poly.entity_id
_entity_poly.type
_entity_poly.pdbx_seq_one_letter_code
_entity_poly.pdbx_strand_id
1 'polypeptide(L)' 'MRWGINERFLMISELFKGNKVQYDEAIDALNSFSDFEQAKIFIIKILIPEFDWTNDKKINQAKTFIKKVRRRYL' A
#
# COMPACT_ATOMS: atom_id res chain seq x y z
N MET A 1 5.21 -4.79 10.42
CA MET A 1 4.19 -3.73 10.24
C MET A 1 2.91 -4.19 10.92
N ARG A 2 2.35 -3.43 11.87
CA ARG A 2 1.06 -3.78 12.48
C ARG A 2 0.00 -2.81 11.99
N TRP A 3 -0.90 -3.30 11.15
CA TRP A 3 -2.09 -2.56 10.71
C TRP A 3 -3.21 -2.80 11.71
N GLY A 4 -3.92 -1.75 12.13
CA GLY A 4 -5.19 -1.94 12.84
C GLY A 4 -6.18 -2.66 11.91
N ILE A 5 -7.02 -3.54 12.46
CA ILE A 5 -7.96 -4.34 11.68
C ILE A 5 -8.85 -3.47 10.78
N ASN A 6 -9.32 -2.32 11.29
CA ASN A 6 -10.12 -1.36 10.53
C ASN A 6 -9.33 -0.66 9.41
N GLU A 7 -8.07 -0.29 9.65
CA GLU A 7 -7.22 0.34 8.61
C GLU A 7 -6.91 -0.65 7.48
N ARG A 8 -6.63 -1.91 7.84
CA ARG A 8 -6.42 -2.98 6.85
C ARG A 8 -7.66 -3.15 5.98
N PHE A 9 -8.83 -3.27 6.60
CA PHE A 9 -10.09 -3.44 5.88
C PHE A 9 -10.37 -2.26 4.94
N LEU A 10 -10.17 -1.03 5.43
CA LEU A 10 -10.36 0.18 4.64
C LEU A 10 -9.42 0.21 3.43
N MET A 11 -8.14 -0.13 3.60
CA MET A 11 -7.19 -0.13 2.49
C MET A 11 -7.51 -1.19 1.46
N ILE A 12 -7.89 -2.40 1.88
CA ILE A 12 -8.32 -3.45 0.95
C ILE A 12 -9.51 -2.96 0.13
N SER A 13 -10.53 -2.38 0.77
CA SER A 13 -11.74 -1.91 0.09
C SER A 13 -11.46 -0.72 -0.84
N GLU A 14 -10.67 0.25 -0.39
CA GLU A 14 -10.48 1.53 -1.09
C GLU A 14 -9.36 1.49 -2.13
N LEU A 15 -8.22 0.90 -1.77
CA LEU A 15 -7.02 0.86 -2.61
C LEU A 15 -6.97 -0.40 -3.46
N PHE A 16 -7.45 -1.53 -2.95
CA PHE A 16 -7.37 -2.83 -3.63
C PHE A 16 -8.72 -3.31 -4.18
N LYS A 17 -9.74 -2.44 -4.20
CA LYS A 17 -11.10 -2.74 -4.70
C LYS A 17 -11.74 -3.97 -4.01
N GLY A 18 -11.41 -4.22 -2.75
CA GLY A 18 -11.87 -5.40 -2.01
C GLY A 18 -10.99 -6.64 -2.18
N ASN A 19 -9.93 -6.58 -3.00
CA ASN A 19 -9.04 -7.71 -3.23
C ASN A 19 -8.03 -7.86 -2.08
N LYS A 20 -8.39 -8.71 -1.11
CA LYS A 20 -7.52 -9.03 0.02
C LYS A 20 -6.22 -9.73 -0.40
N VAL A 21 -6.27 -10.60 -1.42
CA VAL A 21 -5.10 -11.37 -1.87
C VAL A 21 -4.03 -10.42 -2.36
N GLN A 22 -4.37 -9.51 -3.27
CA GLN A 22 -3.42 -8.52 -3.79
C GLN A 22 -2.90 -7.57 -2.70
N TYR A 23 -3.71 -7.26 -1.68
CA TYR A 23 -3.23 -6.49 -0.55
C TYR A 23 -2.17 -7.25 0.25
N ASP A 24 -2.42 -8.51 0.60
CA ASP A 24 -1.46 -9.33 1.34
C ASP A 24 -0.17 -9.52 0.52
N GLU A 25 -0.27 -9.79 -0.79
CA GLU A 25 0.88 -9.86 -1.70
C GLU A 25 1.66 -8.54 -1.77
N ALA A 26 0.96 -7.40 -1.88
CA ALA A 26 1.60 -6.09 -1.88
C ALA A 26 2.32 -5.83 -0.56
N ILE A 27 1.73 -6.19 0.57
CA ILE A 27 2.36 -6.06 1.89
C ILE A 27 3.59 -6.95 2.01
N ASP A 28 3.53 -8.20 1.55
CA ASP A 28 4.68 -9.12 1.59
C ASP A 28 5.81 -8.67 0.67
N ALA A 29 5.49 -8.26 -0.56
CA ALA A 29 6.47 -7.64 -1.46
C ALA A 29 7.10 -6.41 -0.82
N LEU A 30 6.26 -5.53 -0.24
CA LEU A 30 6.71 -4.35 0.47
C LEU A 30 7.64 -4.70 1.61
N ASN A 31 7.33 -5.74 2.39
CA ASN A 31 8.15 -6.19 3.51
C ASN A 31 9.44 -6.88 3.10
N SER A 32 9.49 -7.42 1.88
CA SER A 32 10.65 -8.10 1.31
C SER A 32 11.70 -7.13 0.80
N PHE A 33 11.36 -5.86 0.54
CA PHE A 33 12.33 -4.87 0.11
C PHE A 33 13.28 -4.50 1.24
N SER A 34 14.55 -4.24 0.88
CA SER A 34 15.60 -3.80 1.81
C SER A 34 15.43 -2.34 2.25
N ASP A 35 14.90 -1.49 1.35
CA ASP A 35 14.81 -0.05 1.56
C ASP A 35 13.47 0.51 1.12
N PHE A 36 13.10 1.65 1.73
CA PHE A 36 11.86 2.35 1.40
C PHE A 36 11.79 2.84 -0.06
N GLU A 37 12.93 3.17 -0.68
CA GLU A 37 12.95 3.62 -2.08
C GLU A 37 12.48 2.50 -3.03
N GLN A 38 12.88 1.25 -2.79
CA GLN A 38 12.40 0.10 -3.59
C GLN A 38 10.91 -0.11 -3.41
N ALA A 39 10.44 -0.07 -2.15
CA ALA A 39 9.02 -0.13 -1.82
C ALA A 39 8.21 0.98 -2.51
N LYS A 40 8.71 2.21 -2.52
CA LYS A 40 8.07 3.36 -3.18
C LYS A 40 7.99 3.16 -4.69
N ILE A 41 9.07 2.68 -5.32
CA ILE A 41 9.07 2.39 -6.77
C ILE A 41 8.04 1.31 -7.10
N PHE A 42 7.95 0.24 -6.30
CA PHE A 42 6.95 -0.81 -6.48
C PHE A 42 5.52 -0.26 -6.41
N ILE A 43 5.23 0.59 -5.42
CA ILE A 43 3.90 1.23 -5.31
C ILE A 43 3.59 2.04 -6.57
N ILE A 44 4.53 2.89 -7.02
CA ILE A 44 4.29 3.79 -8.15
C ILE A 44 4.19 3.04 -9.49
N LYS A 45 5.01 2.00 -9.69
CA LYS A 45 5.09 1.28 -10.96
C LYS A 45 4.12 0.11 -11.07
N ILE A 46 3.71 -0.49 -9.96
CA ILE A 46 2.85 -1.68 -9.95
C ILE A 46 1.46 -1.31 -9.39
N LEU A 47 1.39 -0.88 -8.13
CA LEU A 47 0.09 -0.68 -7.46
C LEU A 47 -0.74 0.47 -8.06
N ILE A 48 -0.12 1.62 -8.34
CA ILE A 48 -0.84 2.78 -8.91
C ILE A 48 -1.52 2.43 -10.24
N PRO A 49 -0.82 1.87 -11.25
CA PRO A 49 -1.45 1.51 -12.52
C PRO A 49 -2.41 0.31 -12.40
N GLU A 50 -2.12 -0.67 -11.54
CA GLU A 50 -2.98 -1.86 -11.37
C GLU A 50 -4.34 -1.51 -10.75
N PHE A 51 -4.35 -0.62 -9.74
CA PHE A 51 -5.55 -0.27 -8.99
C PHE A 51 -6.14 1.09 -9.33
N ASP A 52 -5.49 1.80 -10.25
CA ASP A 52 -5.84 3.15 -10.67
C ASP A 52 -5.98 4.09 -9.46
N TRP A 53 -4.87 4.29 -8.73
CA TRP A 53 -4.79 5.19 -7.58
C TRP A 53 -4.74 6.67 -8.00
N THR A 54 -5.59 7.05 -8.94
CA THR A 54 -5.66 8.38 -9.58
C THR A 54 -6.67 9.30 -8.89
N ASN A 55 -7.61 8.73 -8.14
CA ASN A 55 -8.66 9.48 -7.44
C ASN A 55 -8.11 10.13 -6.17
N ASP A 56 -8.51 11.37 -5.89
CA ASP A 56 -8.10 12.15 -4.71
C ASP A 56 -8.25 11.38 -3.38
N LYS A 57 -9.35 10.64 -3.24
CA LYS A 57 -9.60 9.77 -2.07
C LYS A 57 -8.52 8.67 -1.95
N LYS A 58 -8.20 8.00 -3.06
CA LYS A 58 -7.17 6.96 -3.12
C LYS A 58 -5.77 7.55 -2.93
N ILE A 59 -5.48 8.73 -3.47
CA ILE A 59 -4.20 9.42 -3.29
C ILE A 59 -3.97 9.70 -1.79
N ASN A 60 -4.99 10.15 -1.06
CA ASN A 60 -4.85 10.43 0.36
C ASN A 60 -4.64 9.14 1.19
N GLN A 61 -5.33 8.06 0.82
CA GLN A 61 -5.14 6.73 1.43
C GLN A 61 -3.74 6.16 1.11
N ALA A 62 -3.29 6.28 -0.14
CA ALA A 62 -1.96 5.85 -0.58
C ALA A 62 -0.85 6.62 0.14
N LYS A 63 -1.00 7.94 0.35
CA LYS A 63 -0.06 8.73 1.17
C LYS A 63 0.03 8.19 2.60
N THR A 64 -1.11 7.86 3.21
CA THR A 64 -1.17 7.27 4.55
C THR A 64 -0.49 5.90 4.59
N PHE A 65 -0.74 5.08 3.57
CA PHE A 65 -0.10 3.78 3.37
C PHE A 65 1.42 3.91 3.28
N ILE A 66 1.91 4.72 2.36
CA ILE A 66 3.33 5.00 2.14
C ILE A 66 4.00 5.53 3.41
N LYS A 67 3.34 6.44 4.16
CA LYS A 67 3.87 6.97 5.42
C LYS A 67 4.06 5.88 6.47
N LYS A 68 3.12 4.92 6.56
CA LYS A 68 3.26 3.77 7.47
C LYS A 68 4.36 2.83 6.99
N VAL A 69 4.46 2.55 5.70
CA VAL A 69 5.53 1.71 5.13
C VAL A 69 6.88 2.34 5.46
N ARG A 70 7.04 3.65 5.21
CA ARG A 70 8.26 4.39 5.55
C ARG A 70 8.64 4.29 7.03
N ARG A 71 7.67 4.35 7.95
CA ARG A 71 7.91 4.18 9.39
C ARG A 71 8.43 2.79 9.78
N ARG A 72 8.31 1.77 8.92
CA ARG A 72 8.91 0.45 9.15
C ARG A 72 10.41 0.43 8.79
N TYR A 73 10.80 1.27 7.83
CA TYR A 73 12.17 1.33 7.28
C TYR A 73 13.05 2.39 7.95
N LEU A 74 12.45 3.26 8.76
CA LEU A 74 13.13 4.18 9.67
C LEU A 74 13.32 3.51 11.02
#